data_AF-A0A2S3ZZH3-F1
#
_entry.id   AF-A0A2S3ZZH3-F1
#
_cell.length_a   1.000
_cell.length_b   1.000
_cell.length_c   1.000
_cell.angle_alpha   90.00
_cell.angle_beta   90.00
_cell.angle_gamma   90.00
#
_symmetry.space_group_name_H-M   'P 1'
#
loop_
_entity.id
_entity.type
_entity.pdbx_description
1 polymer ?
#
loop_
_entity_poly.entity_id
_entity_poly.type
_entity_poly.pdbx_seq_one_letter_code
_entity_poly.pdbx_strand_id
1 'polypeptide(L)'
;MNNSPHPDHDRGLEFDLGTMFTRRRTLGLMLGAGAIAGLAACTPAPGGTASTAGATMAATSAPAAATTPAATSSSTPVATAQVTRALAECTANTPDTPEQTGGPYPADGSNGPDVLTASGVVRRDIVASFGSSTTRAEGVPLTVTLTLLDNAQGCKPLSGAAVYLWHATRDGKYSLYDQGLENENFLRGVQEADANGQLTFTTIFPGAYNGRWPHMHFEVFESMSNATSAGQILRTSQIAMTEASCNEVYESAGYESSQQNFPNTTLASDMVFGDDGGIHQLASTTGSAAAGYAAALNVII
;
A
#
# COMPACT_ATOMS: atom_id res chain seq x y z
N MET A 1 -51.82 7.19 10.42
CA MET A 1 -51.80 8.53 11.04
C MET A 1 -50.90 8.48 12.26
N ASN A 2 -49.62 8.85 12.09
CA ASN A 2 -48.89 9.83 12.90
C ASN A 2 -47.40 9.69 12.58
N ASN A 3 -46.97 10.56 11.68
CA ASN A 3 -45.59 10.86 11.38
C ASN A 3 -45.22 12.04 12.27
N SER A 4 -44.35 11.85 13.25
CA SER A 4 -43.77 12.96 14.03
C SER A 4 -42.26 12.94 13.80
N PRO A 5 -41.70 13.92 13.07
CA PRO A 5 -40.26 14.03 12.90
C PRO A 5 -39.60 14.58 14.17
N HIS A 6 -38.38 14.11 14.41
CA HIS A 6 -37.48 14.54 15.49
C HIS A 6 -37.06 16.01 15.26
N PRO A 7 -37.12 16.89 16.26
CA PRO A 7 -36.68 18.27 16.11
C PRO A 7 -35.18 18.34 16.39
N ASP A 8 -34.33 18.47 15.37
CA ASP A 8 -32.99 19.09 15.49
C ASP A 8 -32.20 19.16 14.17
N HIS A 9 -32.86 19.44 13.05
CA HIS A 9 -32.15 19.82 11.82
C HIS A 9 -32.87 20.97 11.16
N ASP A 10 -32.49 22.20 11.54
CA ASP A 10 -32.53 23.42 10.71
C ASP A 10 -32.15 24.64 11.56
N ARG A 11 -30.85 24.79 11.86
CA ARG A 11 -30.31 26.03 12.46
C ARG A 11 -29.63 26.95 11.44
N GLY A 12 -29.61 26.56 10.16
CA GLY A 12 -29.20 27.41 9.04
C GLY A 12 -27.72 27.80 9.02
N LEU A 13 -27.27 28.26 7.85
CA LEU A 13 -25.89 28.64 7.53
C LEU A 13 -25.32 29.71 8.48
N GLU A 14 -26.18 30.49 9.11
CA GLU A 14 -25.84 31.58 10.05
C GLU A 14 -25.27 31.03 11.37
N PHE A 15 -25.75 29.87 11.82
CA PHE A 15 -25.22 29.17 13.00
C PHE A 15 -23.85 28.55 12.73
N ASP A 16 -23.65 28.01 11.51
CA ASP A 16 -22.39 27.42 11.05
C ASP A 16 -21.28 28.47 10.84
N LEU A 17 -21.65 29.69 10.41
CA LEU A 17 -20.71 30.81 10.31
C LEU A 17 -20.26 31.31 11.70
N GLY A 18 -21.16 31.35 12.69
CA GLY A 18 -20.81 31.74 14.07
C GLY A 18 -19.83 30.78 14.76
N THR A 19 -19.89 29.49 14.44
CA THR A 19 -18.97 28.48 14.96
C THR A 19 -17.59 28.55 14.30
N MET A 20 -17.49 28.94 13.02
CA MET A 20 -16.20 29.10 12.32
C MET A 20 -15.40 30.34 12.74
N PHE A 21 -16.05 31.44 13.16
CA PHE A 21 -15.33 32.64 13.60
C PHE A 21 -14.83 32.58 15.06
N THR A 22 -15.33 31.63 15.85
CA THR A 22 -14.92 31.45 17.26
C THR A 22 -13.62 30.62 17.37
N ARG A 23 -13.29 29.78 16.37
CA ARG A 23 -12.06 28.98 16.32
C ARG A 23 -10.82 29.72 15.80
N ARG A 24 -10.98 30.90 15.18
CA ARG A 24 -9.86 31.71 14.66
C ARG A 24 -9.26 32.70 15.66
N ARG A 25 -9.66 32.65 16.94
CA ARG A 25 -9.20 33.60 17.97
C ARG A 25 -8.54 32.98 19.21
N THR A 26 -8.26 31.67 19.21
CA THR A 26 -7.68 30.96 20.38
C THR A 26 -6.38 30.20 20.13
N LEU A 27 -5.70 30.40 18.99
CA LEU A 27 -4.30 30.01 18.81
C LEU A 27 -3.46 31.24 18.50
N GLY A 28 -3.09 31.96 19.55
CA GLY A 28 -2.30 33.18 19.41
C GLY A 28 -1.93 33.77 20.76
N LEU A 29 -1.20 33.01 21.59
CA LEU A 29 -0.28 33.59 22.58
C LEU A 29 0.57 32.48 23.23
N MET A 30 1.82 32.82 23.50
CA MET A 30 2.85 32.11 24.28
C MET A 30 3.79 31.17 23.49
N LEU A 31 4.87 31.75 22.94
CA LEU A 31 6.22 31.68 23.54
C LEU A 31 7.22 32.39 22.62
N GLY A 32 7.81 33.45 23.15
CA GLY A 32 8.81 34.26 22.46
C GLY A 32 10.24 33.93 22.88
N ALA A 33 11.14 34.32 21.97
CA ALA A 33 12.50 34.82 22.14
C ALA A 33 13.61 33.88 22.67
N GLY A 34 14.63 33.67 21.83
CA GLY A 34 15.89 33.02 22.20
C GLY A 34 16.93 33.07 21.06
N ALA A 35 17.70 34.15 21.03
CA ALA A 35 18.66 34.61 20.03
C ALA A 35 20.02 33.85 19.90
N ILE A 36 20.50 33.76 18.63
CA ILE A 36 21.85 34.11 18.08
C ILE A 36 23.08 33.15 18.21
N ALA A 37 23.83 33.13 17.08
CA ALA A 37 25.24 32.73 16.82
C ALA A 37 25.48 31.23 16.55
N GLY A 38 26.06 30.75 15.43
CA GLY A 38 26.96 31.35 14.44
C GLY A 38 28.41 30.87 14.68
N LEU A 39 28.93 29.94 13.87
CA LEU A 39 30.28 29.97 13.27
C LEU A 39 30.57 28.70 12.43
N ALA A 40 31.12 28.93 11.25
CA ALA A 40 31.67 27.95 10.31
C ALA A 40 33.16 27.68 10.56
N ALA A 41 33.67 26.51 10.13
CA ALA A 41 35.00 26.27 9.51
C ALA A 41 35.27 24.75 9.41
N CYS A 42 35.33 24.14 8.23
CA CYS A 42 36.50 23.99 7.35
C CYS A 42 37.54 22.94 7.81
N THR A 43 37.46 21.74 7.22
CA THR A 43 38.62 20.89 6.82
C THR A 43 39.24 21.47 5.54
N PRO A 44 40.55 21.32 5.19
CA PRO A 44 41.15 20.00 4.89
C PRO A 44 42.70 19.82 5.00
N ALA A 45 43.11 18.54 4.79
CA ALA A 45 44.35 18.04 4.14
C ALA A 45 45.68 17.98 4.96
N PRO A 46 46.75 17.32 4.44
CA PRO A 46 46.84 15.92 4.01
C PRO A 46 48.11 15.21 4.56
N GLY A 47 48.16 13.88 4.49
CA GLY A 47 49.37 13.09 4.77
C GLY A 47 49.48 11.91 3.82
N GLY A 48 50.36 12.01 2.82
CA GLY A 48 50.62 10.96 1.86
C GLY A 48 51.69 9.97 2.33
N THR A 49 51.68 8.77 1.76
CA THR A 49 52.91 8.09 1.36
C THR A 49 52.60 7.07 0.26
N ALA A 50 53.35 7.16 -0.82
CA ALA A 50 53.33 6.26 -1.96
C ALA A 50 54.16 5.00 -1.67
N SER A 51 53.83 3.88 -2.32
CA SER A 51 54.77 2.85 -2.78
C SER A 51 54.05 1.96 -3.80
N THR A 52 54.36 2.19 -5.08
CA THR A 52 55.12 1.30 -6.00
C THR A 52 54.29 0.30 -6.81
N ALA A 53 54.57 0.37 -8.11
CA ALA A 53 54.03 -0.40 -9.20
C ALA A 53 54.37 -1.90 -9.14
N GLY A 54 53.50 -2.68 -9.79
CA GLY A 54 53.76 -4.06 -10.19
C GLY A 54 52.78 -4.47 -11.27
N ALA A 55 53.08 -4.12 -12.52
CA ALA A 55 52.38 -4.61 -13.69
C ALA A 55 52.75 -6.09 -13.92
N THR A 56 51.76 -6.93 -14.23
CA THR A 56 51.96 -8.16 -15.00
C THR A 56 50.71 -8.44 -15.83
N MET A 57 50.90 -8.47 -17.15
CA MET A 57 49.95 -9.02 -18.11
C MET A 57 50.15 -10.54 -18.22
N ALA A 58 49.06 -11.28 -18.40
CA ALA A 58 48.92 -12.47 -19.26
C ALA A 58 47.46 -12.94 -19.15
N ALA A 59 46.63 -12.77 -20.18
CA ALA A 59 46.50 -13.59 -21.39
C ALA A 59 45.55 -14.81 -21.22
N THR A 60 44.43 -14.70 -21.95
CA THR A 60 43.70 -15.77 -22.68
C THR A 60 43.17 -17.00 -21.95
N SER A 61 41.84 -17.14 -21.98
CA SER A 61 41.17 -18.27 -22.67
C SER A 61 39.66 -18.09 -22.69
N ALA A 62 39.09 -17.88 -23.88
CA ALA A 62 37.67 -18.00 -24.15
C ALA A 62 37.27 -19.48 -24.31
N PRO A 63 36.08 -19.91 -23.86
CA PRO A 63 35.43 -21.08 -24.41
C PRO A 63 34.34 -20.68 -25.41
N ALA A 64 34.13 -21.60 -26.34
CA ALA A 64 33.32 -21.49 -27.52
C ALA A 64 31.81 -21.38 -27.24
N ALA A 65 31.13 -20.66 -28.13
CA ALA A 65 29.69 -20.65 -28.27
C ALA A 65 29.17 -22.07 -28.57
N ALA A 66 28.34 -22.60 -27.69
CA ALA A 66 27.48 -23.74 -27.98
C ALA A 66 26.08 -23.21 -28.34
N THR A 67 25.73 -23.35 -29.61
CA THR A 67 24.38 -23.12 -30.14
C THR A 67 23.45 -24.23 -29.66
N THR A 68 22.66 -23.94 -28.62
CA THR A 68 21.52 -24.78 -28.22
C THR A 68 20.28 -24.33 -29.02
N PRO A 69 19.50 -25.24 -29.63
CA PRO A 69 18.23 -24.86 -30.23
C PRO A 69 17.25 -24.52 -29.12
N ALA A 70 16.70 -23.31 -29.15
CA ALA A 70 15.57 -22.92 -28.31
C ALA A 70 14.33 -23.73 -28.75
N ALA A 71 14.02 -24.79 -28.01
CA ALA A 71 12.72 -25.41 -28.06
C ALA A 71 11.74 -24.47 -27.34
N THR A 72 11.01 -23.66 -28.10
CA THR A 72 9.86 -22.90 -27.59
C THR A 72 8.76 -23.89 -27.23
N SER A 73 8.87 -24.46 -26.03
CA SER A 73 7.76 -25.18 -25.41
C SER A 73 6.84 -24.12 -24.83
N SER A 74 5.79 -23.77 -25.57
CA SER A 74 4.65 -23.03 -25.04
C SER A 74 3.93 -23.95 -24.05
N SER A 75 4.46 -24.05 -22.84
CA SER A 75 3.73 -24.64 -21.72
C SER A 75 2.62 -23.68 -21.35
N THR A 76 1.37 -24.08 -21.58
CA THR A 76 0.22 -23.41 -20.97
C THR A 76 0.50 -23.36 -19.46
N PRO A 77 0.53 -22.18 -18.83
CA PRO A 77 0.79 -22.10 -17.40
C PRO A 77 -0.30 -22.89 -16.67
N VAL A 78 0.11 -23.87 -15.88
CA VAL A 78 -0.81 -24.59 -15.01
C VAL A 78 -1.23 -23.62 -13.90
N ALA A 79 -2.53 -23.43 -13.75
CA ALA A 79 -3.08 -22.58 -12.70
C ALA A 79 -2.56 -23.02 -11.32
N THR A 80 -2.04 -22.08 -10.53
CA THR A 80 -1.65 -22.35 -9.14
C THR A 80 -2.88 -22.72 -8.31
N ALA A 81 -2.68 -23.43 -7.19
CA ALA A 81 -3.77 -23.80 -6.28
C ALA A 81 -4.61 -22.60 -5.83
N GLN A 82 -3.98 -21.42 -5.72
CA GLN A 82 -4.65 -20.16 -5.42
C GLN A 82 -5.62 -19.73 -6.53
N VAL A 83 -5.24 -19.82 -7.81
CA VAL A 83 -6.13 -19.52 -8.95
C VAL A 83 -7.27 -20.51 -9.02
N THR A 84 -6.99 -21.80 -8.82
CA THR A 84 -8.05 -22.83 -8.82
C THR A 84 -9.08 -22.56 -7.73
N ARG A 85 -8.63 -22.17 -6.53
CA ARG A 85 -9.52 -21.78 -5.43
C ARG A 85 -10.29 -20.51 -5.76
N ALA A 86 -9.62 -19.48 -6.29
CA ALA A 86 -10.25 -18.21 -6.65
C ALA A 86 -11.39 -18.39 -7.65
N LEU A 87 -11.14 -19.18 -8.70
CA LEU A 87 -12.14 -19.46 -9.72
C LEU A 87 -13.30 -20.33 -9.19
N ALA A 88 -13.06 -21.15 -8.17
CA ALA A 88 -14.11 -21.95 -7.53
C ALA A 88 -14.98 -21.13 -6.55
N GLU A 89 -14.43 -20.07 -5.95
CA GLU A 89 -15.13 -19.16 -5.03
C GLU A 89 -15.95 -18.10 -5.77
N CYS A 90 -15.58 -17.78 -7.01
CA CYS A 90 -16.35 -16.90 -7.88
C CYS A 90 -17.42 -17.67 -8.64
N THR A 91 -18.67 -17.24 -8.50
CA THR A 91 -19.84 -17.77 -9.19
C THR A 91 -20.67 -16.60 -9.70
N ALA A 92 -21.65 -16.87 -10.59
CA ALA A 92 -22.56 -15.82 -11.10
C ALA A 92 -23.37 -15.08 -10.01
N ASN A 93 -23.39 -15.58 -8.76
CA ASN A 93 -24.05 -14.94 -7.62
C ASN A 93 -23.06 -14.38 -6.59
N THR A 94 -21.75 -14.47 -6.86
CA THR A 94 -20.75 -13.87 -5.98
C THR A 94 -20.89 -12.35 -6.12
N PRO A 95 -21.12 -11.59 -5.04
CA PRO A 95 -21.19 -10.14 -5.13
C PRO A 95 -19.80 -9.57 -5.45
N ASP A 96 -19.80 -8.43 -6.13
CA ASP A 96 -18.56 -7.70 -6.39
C ASP A 96 -17.93 -7.27 -5.06
N THR A 97 -16.60 -7.15 -5.04
CA THR A 97 -15.87 -6.64 -3.87
C THR A 97 -16.40 -5.24 -3.53
N PRO A 98 -16.81 -4.91 -2.29
CA PRO A 98 -17.41 -3.62 -1.99
C PRO A 98 -16.55 -2.42 -2.44
N GLU A 99 -17.19 -1.42 -3.03
CA GLU A 99 -16.59 -0.10 -3.24
C GLU A 99 -16.41 0.56 -1.87
N GLN A 100 -15.22 1.09 -1.60
CA GLN A 100 -14.89 1.73 -0.35
C GLN A 100 -14.19 3.06 -0.59
N THR A 101 -14.09 3.87 0.46
CA THR A 101 -13.28 5.09 0.41
C THR A 101 -11.81 4.75 0.15
N GLY A 102 -11.14 5.54 -0.72
CA GLY A 102 -9.67 5.60 -0.78
C GLY A 102 -9.04 6.20 0.50
N GLY A 103 -9.86 6.75 1.39
CA GLY A 103 -9.38 7.46 2.57
C GLY A 103 -8.61 8.73 2.18
N PRO A 104 -7.96 9.37 3.16
CA PRO A 104 -7.30 10.65 2.94
C PRO A 104 -5.88 10.53 2.36
N TYR A 105 -5.34 9.33 2.15
CA TYR A 105 -3.92 9.13 1.82
C TYR A 105 -3.62 8.38 0.49
N PRO A 106 -4.40 8.55 -0.59
CA PRO A 106 -4.24 7.75 -1.81
C PRO A 106 -2.96 8.08 -2.59
N ALA A 107 -2.49 9.33 -2.60
CA ALA A 107 -1.40 9.79 -3.47
C ALA A 107 -1.64 9.53 -4.97
N ASP A 108 -2.89 9.62 -5.41
CA ASP A 108 -3.37 9.51 -6.79
C ASP A 108 -3.72 10.89 -7.41
N GLY A 109 -3.41 11.98 -6.69
CA GLY A 109 -3.78 13.36 -7.04
C GLY A 109 -5.14 13.81 -6.51
N SER A 110 -5.99 12.92 -6.00
CA SER A 110 -7.32 13.29 -5.47
C SER A 110 -7.26 14.07 -4.16
N ASN A 111 -6.19 13.87 -3.37
CA ASN A 111 -5.97 14.57 -2.10
C ASN A 111 -4.50 14.97 -1.93
N GLY A 112 -3.97 15.77 -2.86
CA GLY A 112 -2.64 16.37 -2.76
C GLY A 112 -1.58 15.66 -3.61
N PRO A 113 -0.66 14.86 -3.03
CA PRO A 113 0.37 14.14 -3.79
C PRO A 113 -0.20 13.25 -4.91
N ASP A 114 0.58 13.06 -5.97
CA ASP A 114 0.31 12.11 -7.05
C ASP A 114 1.60 11.34 -7.36
N VAL A 115 1.59 10.03 -7.15
CA VAL A 115 2.70 9.12 -7.51
C VAL A 115 2.41 8.28 -8.74
N LEU A 116 1.18 8.26 -9.25
CA LEU A 116 0.79 7.38 -10.36
C LEU A 116 1.48 7.76 -11.67
N THR A 117 1.81 9.04 -11.83
CA THR A 117 2.55 9.55 -12.98
C THR A 117 4.07 9.50 -12.81
N ALA A 118 4.56 9.09 -11.63
CA ALA A 118 5.98 9.11 -11.30
C ALA A 118 6.72 7.87 -11.85
N SER A 119 7.90 8.11 -12.41
CA SER A 119 8.80 7.01 -12.81
C SER A 119 9.19 6.17 -11.59
N GLY A 120 8.98 4.86 -11.69
CA GLY A 120 9.28 3.91 -10.64
C GLY A 120 8.08 3.44 -9.83
N VAL A 121 6.89 4.02 -10.00
CA VAL A 121 5.67 3.56 -9.29
C VAL A 121 5.23 2.16 -9.74
N VAL A 122 5.50 1.77 -10.99
CA VAL A 122 5.22 0.42 -11.50
C VAL A 122 6.29 -0.54 -10.98
N ARG A 123 5.97 -1.27 -9.92
CA ARG A 123 6.95 -2.08 -9.16
C ARG A 123 6.28 -3.14 -8.29
N ARG A 124 6.97 -4.26 -8.10
CA ARG A 124 6.51 -5.37 -7.24
C ARG A 124 6.92 -5.21 -5.78
N ASP A 125 8.20 -4.95 -5.52
CA ASP A 125 8.70 -4.63 -4.17
C ASP A 125 8.38 -3.16 -3.89
N ILE A 126 7.47 -2.88 -2.96
CA ILE A 126 7.09 -1.52 -2.56
C ILE A 126 7.71 -1.11 -1.22
N VAL A 127 8.60 -1.89 -0.62
CA VAL A 127 9.18 -1.61 0.72
C VAL A 127 10.06 -0.35 0.74
N ALA A 128 10.77 -0.08 -0.35
CA ALA A 128 11.64 1.10 -0.48
C ALA A 128 10.93 2.27 -1.16
N SER A 129 11.32 3.51 -0.82
CA SER A 129 11.04 4.68 -1.64
C SER A 129 11.73 4.56 -3.01
N PHE A 130 11.31 5.38 -3.95
CA PHE A 130 11.83 5.48 -5.30
C PHE A 130 12.06 6.94 -5.72
N GLY A 131 12.71 7.13 -6.87
CA GLY A 131 13.19 8.43 -7.30
C GLY A 131 14.49 8.78 -6.59
N SER A 132 14.52 9.90 -5.86
CA SER A 132 15.73 10.35 -5.15
C SER A 132 15.94 9.72 -3.78
N SER A 133 14.88 9.19 -3.15
CA SER A 133 14.98 8.51 -1.86
C SER A 133 15.19 7.02 -2.03
N THR A 134 15.96 6.43 -1.11
CA THR A 134 16.19 4.97 -0.99
C THR A 134 15.74 4.42 0.36
N THR A 135 15.08 5.26 1.18
CA THR A 135 14.56 4.90 2.51
C THR A 135 13.66 3.67 2.40
N ARG A 136 13.79 2.74 3.35
CA ARG A 136 12.96 1.53 3.42
C ARG A 136 12.03 1.61 4.61
N ALA A 137 10.77 1.24 4.40
CA ALA A 137 9.87 0.98 5.50
C ALA A 137 10.31 -0.29 6.24
N GLU A 138 10.34 -0.24 7.56
CA GLU A 138 10.62 -1.38 8.43
C GLU A 138 9.32 -2.08 8.81
N GLY A 139 9.34 -3.42 8.88
CA GLY A 139 8.21 -4.22 9.34
C GLY A 139 8.38 -5.70 9.00
N VAL A 140 7.42 -6.52 9.44
CA VAL A 140 7.38 -7.95 9.12
C VAL A 140 7.14 -8.11 7.60
N PRO A 141 7.96 -8.88 6.86
CA PRO A 141 7.76 -9.07 5.43
C PRO A 141 6.39 -9.65 5.09
N LEU A 142 5.75 -9.10 4.06
CA LEU A 142 4.45 -9.53 3.57
C LEU A 142 4.46 -9.64 2.04
N THR A 143 4.03 -10.77 1.51
CA THR A 143 3.69 -10.92 0.09
C THR A 143 2.18 -10.84 -0.08
N VAL A 144 1.69 -9.96 -0.94
CA VAL A 144 0.25 -9.80 -1.21
C VAL A 144 -0.05 -10.24 -2.63
N THR A 145 -0.93 -11.22 -2.81
CA THR A 145 -1.37 -11.68 -4.13
C THR A 145 -2.86 -11.41 -4.31
N LEU A 146 -3.21 -10.64 -5.34
CA LEU A 146 -4.59 -10.38 -5.71
C LEU A 146 -4.96 -11.16 -6.96
N THR A 147 -6.16 -11.71 -7.01
CA THR A 147 -6.73 -12.34 -8.21
C THR A 147 -7.95 -11.56 -8.65
N LEU A 148 -7.86 -10.92 -9.82
CA LEU A 148 -8.89 -10.05 -10.37
C LEU A 148 -9.80 -10.86 -11.30
N LEU A 149 -11.10 -10.90 -11.00
CA LEU A 149 -12.10 -11.66 -11.74
C LEU A 149 -13.26 -10.74 -12.13
N ASP A 150 -13.71 -10.84 -13.38
CA ASP A 150 -14.90 -10.17 -13.91
C ASP A 150 -16.12 -11.07 -13.70
N ASN A 151 -17.00 -10.67 -12.79
CA ASN A 151 -18.21 -11.40 -12.45
C ASN A 151 -19.22 -11.42 -13.61
N ALA A 152 -19.40 -10.27 -14.26
CA ALA A 152 -20.32 -10.09 -15.38
C ALA A 152 -19.97 -10.97 -16.59
N GLN A 153 -18.70 -11.37 -16.72
CA GLN A 153 -18.21 -12.29 -17.74
C GLN A 153 -17.97 -13.72 -17.22
N GLY A 154 -18.67 -14.13 -16.17
CA GLY A 154 -18.61 -15.50 -15.66
C GLY A 154 -17.29 -15.80 -14.96
N CYS A 155 -16.84 -14.87 -14.11
CA CYS A 155 -15.61 -14.96 -13.32
C CYS A 155 -14.35 -15.09 -14.19
N LYS A 156 -14.34 -14.39 -15.32
CA LYS A 156 -13.20 -14.39 -16.23
C LYS A 156 -12.04 -13.62 -15.61
N PRO A 157 -10.81 -14.15 -15.62
CA PRO A 157 -9.65 -13.39 -15.15
C PRO A 157 -9.41 -12.10 -15.95
N LEU A 158 -9.16 -11.00 -15.22
CA LEU A 158 -8.87 -9.68 -15.79
C LEU A 158 -7.39 -9.53 -16.13
N SER A 159 -6.95 -10.21 -17.19
CA SER A 159 -5.59 -10.07 -17.72
C SER A 159 -5.30 -8.65 -18.21
N GLY A 160 -4.15 -8.09 -17.85
CA GLY A 160 -3.73 -6.74 -18.26
C GLY A 160 -4.33 -5.60 -17.43
N ALA A 161 -5.30 -5.89 -16.55
CA ALA A 161 -5.76 -4.91 -15.57
C ALA A 161 -4.62 -4.52 -14.61
N ALA A 162 -4.65 -3.29 -14.10
CA ALA A 162 -3.63 -2.81 -13.18
C ALA A 162 -4.22 -2.52 -11.81
N VAL A 163 -3.42 -2.74 -10.76
CA VAL A 163 -3.76 -2.38 -9.39
C VAL A 163 -2.72 -1.43 -8.84
N TYR A 164 -3.19 -0.30 -8.31
CA TYR A 164 -2.42 0.54 -7.39
C TYR A 164 -2.72 0.11 -5.95
N LEU A 165 -1.68 -0.13 -5.15
CA LEU A 165 -1.81 -0.51 -3.74
C LEU A 165 -1.02 0.45 -2.86
N TRP A 166 -1.62 0.88 -1.75
CA TRP A 166 -0.94 1.68 -0.72
C TRP A 166 -1.38 1.30 0.70
N HIS A 167 -0.48 1.50 1.68
CA HIS A 167 -0.83 1.28 3.09
C HIS A 167 0.09 1.99 4.07
N ALA A 168 -0.26 1.93 5.35
CA ALA A 168 0.50 2.51 6.45
C ALA A 168 1.77 1.70 6.81
N THR A 169 2.76 2.37 7.40
CA THR A 169 3.94 1.76 8.03
C THR A 169 3.56 0.90 9.25
N ARG A 170 4.55 0.21 9.85
CA ARG A 170 4.40 -0.49 11.13
C ARG A 170 3.90 0.36 12.30
N ASP A 171 4.05 1.69 12.22
CA ASP A 171 3.58 2.64 13.23
C ASP A 171 2.19 3.22 12.91
N GLY A 172 1.57 2.81 11.80
CA GLY A 172 0.27 3.33 11.36
C GLY A 172 0.34 4.67 10.61
N LYS A 173 1.49 5.02 10.02
CA LYS A 173 1.70 6.28 9.28
C LYS A 173 1.72 6.09 7.76
N TYR A 174 1.27 7.06 6.99
CA TYR A 174 1.29 7.06 5.53
C TYR A 174 2.41 7.93 4.97
N SER A 175 3.21 7.34 4.08
CA SER A 175 4.22 8.05 3.27
C SER A 175 3.55 9.18 2.46
N LEU A 176 4.25 10.29 2.25
CA LEU A 176 3.79 11.54 1.62
C LEU A 176 2.81 12.40 2.43
N TYR A 177 2.30 11.93 3.56
CA TYR A 177 1.24 12.61 4.31
C TYR A 177 1.58 12.89 5.76
N ASP A 178 2.06 11.87 6.48
CA ASP A 178 2.31 12.01 7.91
C ASP A 178 3.63 12.72 8.19
N GLN A 179 3.66 13.39 9.35
CA GLN A 179 4.82 14.16 9.79
C GLN A 179 6.10 13.31 9.82
N GLY A 180 7.13 13.79 9.12
CA GLY A 180 8.43 13.13 8.97
C GLY A 180 8.52 12.16 7.78
N LEU A 181 7.42 11.92 7.05
CA LEU A 181 7.35 11.03 5.89
C LEU A 181 6.93 11.76 4.60
N GLU A 182 6.82 13.08 4.63
CA GLU A 182 6.30 13.91 3.52
C GLU A 182 7.17 13.78 2.25
N ASN A 183 8.44 13.41 2.40
CA ASN A 183 9.39 13.21 1.30
C ASN A 183 9.63 11.73 0.94
N GLU A 184 8.87 10.81 1.53
CA GLU A 184 9.00 9.38 1.29
C GLU A 184 7.79 8.84 0.53
N ASN A 185 7.99 7.85 -0.34
CA ASN A 185 6.95 7.25 -1.19
C ASN A 185 6.98 5.71 -1.18
N PHE A 186 7.62 5.10 -0.18
CA PHE A 186 7.51 3.66 0.08
C PHE A 186 6.06 3.24 0.32
N LEU A 187 5.83 1.93 0.26
CA LEU A 187 4.56 1.25 0.48
C LEU A 187 3.44 1.70 -0.46
N ARG A 188 3.83 2.12 -1.67
CA ARG A 188 2.97 2.54 -2.78
C ARG A 188 3.50 1.91 -4.06
N GLY A 189 2.63 1.31 -4.87
CA GLY A 189 3.06 0.80 -6.17
C GLY A 189 1.94 0.25 -7.03
N VAL A 190 2.23 0.13 -8.33
CA VAL A 190 1.34 -0.38 -9.35
C VAL A 190 1.85 -1.71 -9.90
N GLN A 191 0.97 -2.69 -10.06
CA GLN A 191 1.25 -3.96 -10.73
C GLN A 191 0.19 -4.28 -11.78
N GLU A 192 0.61 -4.96 -12.85
CA GLU A 192 -0.27 -5.49 -13.89
C GLU A 192 -0.62 -6.95 -13.56
N ALA A 193 -1.88 -7.31 -13.80
CA ALA A 193 -2.37 -8.67 -13.68
C ALA A 193 -1.93 -9.52 -14.89
N ASP A 194 -1.45 -10.73 -14.59
CA ASP A 194 -1.06 -11.72 -15.58
C ASP A 194 -2.27 -12.35 -16.32
N ALA A 195 -2.01 -13.33 -17.19
CA ALA A 195 -3.06 -14.03 -17.93
C ALA A 195 -4.10 -14.76 -17.05
N ASN A 196 -3.78 -15.01 -15.78
CA ASN A 196 -4.68 -15.59 -14.78
C ASN A 196 -5.35 -14.53 -13.91
N GLY A 197 -5.24 -13.24 -14.26
CA GLY A 197 -5.75 -12.13 -13.46
C GLY A 197 -4.99 -11.92 -12.15
N GLN A 198 -3.82 -12.54 -11.99
CA GLN A 198 -3.04 -12.45 -10.76
C GLN A 198 -1.95 -11.39 -10.85
N LEU A 199 -1.75 -10.69 -9.74
CA LEU A 199 -0.59 -9.85 -9.51
C LEU A 199 -0.06 -10.05 -8.09
N THR A 200 1.17 -9.62 -7.84
CA THR A 200 1.78 -9.78 -6.51
C THR A 200 2.64 -8.59 -6.14
N PHE A 201 2.51 -8.15 -4.90
CA PHE A 201 3.37 -7.17 -4.26
C PHE A 201 4.24 -7.82 -3.17
N THR A 202 5.44 -7.28 -2.98
CA THR A 202 6.29 -7.54 -1.80
C THR A 202 6.34 -6.26 -0.98
N THR A 203 5.91 -6.36 0.27
CA THR A 203 5.73 -5.23 1.19
C THR A 203 6.01 -5.64 2.64
N ILE A 204 5.58 -4.83 3.61
CA ILE A 204 5.54 -5.15 5.03
C ILE A 204 4.09 -5.28 5.53
N PHE A 205 3.89 -5.97 6.64
CA PHE A 205 2.58 -6.05 7.29
C PHE A 205 2.12 -4.66 7.78
N PRO A 206 0.89 -4.21 7.47
CA PRO A 206 0.43 -2.85 7.79
C PRO A 206 0.25 -2.65 9.30
N GLY A 207 0.61 -1.45 9.79
CA GLY A 207 0.37 -1.07 11.17
C GLY A 207 -1.10 -0.70 11.46
N ALA A 208 -1.44 -0.68 12.75
CA ALA A 208 -2.73 -0.22 13.25
C ALA A 208 -2.65 1.23 13.72
N TYR A 209 -3.67 2.02 13.36
CA TYR A 209 -3.89 3.36 13.87
C TYR A 209 -5.33 3.47 14.39
N ASN A 210 -5.58 4.42 15.30
CA ASN A 210 -6.87 4.51 15.98
C ASN A 210 -8.03 4.77 15.02
N GLY A 211 -9.14 4.07 15.28
CA GLY A 211 -10.40 4.23 14.57
C GLY A 211 -10.54 3.37 13.32
N ARG A 212 -9.53 2.56 12.95
CA ARG A 212 -9.59 1.67 11.80
C ARG A 212 -9.01 0.29 12.09
N TRP A 213 -9.62 -0.76 11.53
CA TRP A 213 -9.06 -2.11 11.49
C TRP A 213 -7.81 -2.14 10.58
N PRO A 214 -6.77 -2.95 10.85
CA PRO A 214 -5.59 -3.04 9.98
C PRO A 214 -5.91 -3.40 8.53
N HIS A 215 -5.45 -2.57 7.60
CA HIS A 215 -5.79 -2.69 6.19
C HIS A 215 -4.71 -2.21 5.24
N MET A 216 -4.88 -2.57 3.96
CA MET A 216 -4.21 -1.96 2.82
C MET A 216 -5.28 -1.47 1.84
N HIS A 217 -5.02 -0.39 1.14
CA HIS A 217 -5.93 0.14 0.14
C HIS A 217 -5.52 -0.31 -1.26
N PHE A 218 -6.49 -0.38 -2.17
CA PHE A 218 -6.17 -0.54 -3.58
C PHE A 218 -7.20 0.11 -4.51
N GLU A 219 -6.73 0.42 -5.72
CA GLU A 219 -7.54 0.85 -6.86
C GLU A 219 -7.27 -0.07 -8.04
N VAL A 220 -8.34 -0.48 -8.73
CA VAL A 220 -8.27 -1.30 -9.94
C VAL A 220 -8.51 -0.42 -11.17
N PHE A 221 -7.69 -0.60 -12.20
CA PHE A 221 -7.77 0.08 -13.48
C PHE A 221 -7.87 -0.94 -14.62
N GLU A 222 -8.50 -0.56 -15.74
CA GLU A 222 -8.61 -1.40 -16.94
C GLU A 222 -7.23 -1.84 -17.48
N SER A 223 -6.22 -0.98 -17.34
CA SER A 223 -4.88 -1.21 -17.88
C SER A 223 -3.81 -0.42 -17.16
N MET A 224 -2.55 -0.84 -17.33
CA MET A 224 -1.39 -0.09 -16.82
C MET A 224 -1.36 1.36 -17.32
N SER A 225 -1.72 1.60 -18.58
CA SER A 225 -1.78 2.95 -19.14
C SER A 225 -2.83 3.83 -18.48
N ASN A 226 -3.97 3.25 -18.08
CA ASN A 226 -4.98 3.98 -17.30
C ASN A 226 -4.46 4.31 -15.91
N ALA A 227 -3.87 3.34 -15.21
CA ALA A 227 -3.30 3.56 -13.87
C ALA A 227 -2.26 4.69 -13.88
N THR A 228 -1.26 4.65 -14.78
CA THR A 228 -0.16 5.63 -14.79
C THR A 228 -0.50 6.97 -15.45
N SER A 229 -1.76 7.17 -15.85
CA SER A 229 -2.27 8.43 -16.39
C SER A 229 -3.39 9.01 -15.53
N ALA A 230 -3.58 8.51 -14.30
CA ALA A 230 -4.71 8.84 -13.42
C ALA A 230 -6.07 8.70 -14.16
N GLY A 231 -6.22 7.59 -14.88
CA GLY A 231 -7.40 7.25 -15.66
C GLY A 231 -8.58 6.78 -14.80
N GLN A 232 -9.58 6.17 -15.46
CA GLN A 232 -10.78 5.72 -14.76
C GLN A 232 -10.47 4.58 -13.79
N ILE A 233 -10.82 4.77 -12.52
CA ILE A 233 -10.83 3.73 -11.50
C ILE A 233 -12.08 2.87 -11.69
N LEU A 234 -11.89 1.55 -11.78
CA LEU A 234 -12.95 0.55 -11.86
C LEU A 234 -13.50 0.19 -10.49
N ARG A 235 -12.62 0.17 -9.47
CA ARG A 235 -12.95 -0.17 -8.09
C ARG A 235 -11.93 0.45 -7.15
N THR A 236 -12.40 1.20 -6.16
CA THR A 236 -11.61 1.54 -4.97
C THR A 236 -12.05 0.63 -3.84
N SER A 237 -11.12 -0.06 -3.19
CA SER A 237 -11.46 -0.90 -2.04
C SER A 237 -10.28 -1.08 -1.09
N GLN A 238 -10.46 -1.95 -0.10
CA GLN A 238 -9.50 -2.20 0.97
C GLN A 238 -9.38 -3.69 1.27
N ILE A 239 -8.20 -4.10 1.71
CA ILE A 239 -7.86 -5.45 2.14
C ILE A 239 -7.81 -5.43 3.67
N ALA A 240 -8.68 -6.17 4.35
CA ALA A 240 -8.61 -6.36 5.79
C ALA A 240 -7.64 -7.50 6.15
N MET A 241 -6.84 -7.31 7.20
CA MET A 241 -5.95 -8.36 7.72
C MET A 241 -6.65 -9.24 8.75
N THR A 242 -6.27 -10.52 8.85
CA THR A 242 -6.86 -11.41 9.86
C THR A 242 -6.46 -11.03 11.27
N GLU A 243 -7.38 -11.17 12.22
CA GLU A 243 -7.10 -10.91 13.65
C GLU A 243 -5.91 -11.73 14.15
N ALA A 244 -5.83 -13.02 13.78
CA ALA A 244 -4.73 -13.90 14.18
C ALA A 244 -3.36 -13.38 13.71
N SER A 245 -3.25 -12.94 12.44
CA SER A 245 -2.00 -12.35 11.94
C SER A 245 -1.68 -11.01 12.60
N CYS A 246 -2.69 -10.18 12.89
CA CYS A 246 -2.47 -8.91 13.57
C CYS A 246 -1.93 -9.12 14.99
N ASN A 247 -2.54 -10.04 15.75
CA ASN A 247 -2.10 -10.39 17.10
C ASN A 247 -0.63 -10.83 17.12
N GLU A 248 -0.24 -11.74 16.22
CA GLU A 248 1.15 -12.23 16.18
C GLU A 248 2.14 -11.15 15.72
N VAL A 249 1.81 -10.38 14.67
CA VAL A 249 2.72 -9.34 14.14
C VAL A 249 2.90 -8.21 15.13
N TYR A 250 1.85 -7.79 15.85
CA TYR A 250 1.93 -6.65 16.76
C TYR A 250 2.65 -6.95 18.07
N GLU A 251 3.07 -8.20 18.30
CA GLU A 251 4.05 -8.55 19.33
C GLU A 251 5.50 -8.37 18.88
N SER A 252 5.74 -8.12 17.59
CA SER A 252 7.09 -7.93 17.04
C SER A 252 7.66 -6.55 17.37
N ALA A 253 8.98 -6.49 17.54
CA ALA A 253 9.69 -5.23 17.77
C ALA A 253 9.40 -4.21 16.67
N GLY A 254 9.08 -2.98 17.08
CA GLY A 254 8.71 -1.90 16.18
C GLY A 254 7.20 -1.79 15.88
N TYR A 255 6.36 -2.71 16.34
CA TYR A 255 4.90 -2.56 16.20
C TYR A 255 4.23 -2.03 17.48
N GLU A 256 4.98 -1.40 18.40
CA GLU A 256 4.46 -1.02 19.73
C GLU A 256 3.28 -0.05 19.63
N SER A 257 3.30 0.91 18.68
CA SER A 257 2.15 1.79 18.42
C SER A 257 0.95 1.01 17.87
N SER A 258 1.19 0.05 16.98
CA SER A 258 0.13 -0.82 16.44
C SER A 258 -0.48 -1.70 17.53
N GLN A 259 0.33 -2.28 18.42
CA GLN A 259 -0.12 -3.08 19.55
C GLN A 259 -1.05 -2.28 20.47
N GLN A 260 -0.74 -1.01 20.71
CA GLN A 260 -1.56 -0.12 21.54
C GLN A 260 -2.87 0.28 20.85
N ASN A 261 -2.86 0.46 19.53
CA ASN A 261 -4.02 0.95 18.78
C ASN A 261 -4.98 -0.16 18.36
N PHE A 262 -4.48 -1.35 18.01
CA PHE A 262 -5.27 -2.44 17.44
C PHE A 262 -6.50 -2.83 18.29
N PRO A 263 -6.42 -2.94 19.63
CA PRO A 263 -7.58 -3.30 20.44
C PRO A 263 -8.72 -2.25 20.45
N ASN A 264 -8.46 -1.02 19.98
CA ASN A 264 -9.41 0.09 20.06
C ASN A 264 -10.46 0.07 18.95
N THR A 265 -10.33 -0.79 17.94
CA THR A 265 -11.31 -0.92 16.85
C THR A 265 -11.38 -2.38 16.40
N THR A 266 -12.54 -3.00 16.60
CA THR A 266 -12.82 -4.35 16.09
C THR A 266 -13.21 -4.31 14.62
N LEU A 267 -13.06 -5.43 13.90
CA LEU A 267 -13.52 -5.54 12.52
C LEU A 267 -15.01 -5.20 12.37
N ALA A 268 -15.84 -5.63 13.32
CA ALA A 268 -17.28 -5.36 13.34
C ALA A 268 -17.64 -3.90 13.63
N SER A 269 -16.74 -3.14 14.27
CA SER A 269 -16.94 -1.71 14.58
C SER A 269 -16.23 -0.77 13.61
N ASP A 270 -15.43 -1.30 12.68
CA ASP A 270 -14.75 -0.50 11.67
C ASP A 270 -15.76 0.05 10.65
N MET A 271 -15.60 1.32 10.27
CA MET A 271 -16.52 2.02 9.38
C MET A 271 -16.49 1.55 7.91
N VAL A 272 -15.53 0.72 7.50
CA VAL A 272 -15.37 0.17 6.15
C VAL A 272 -15.79 -1.29 6.12
N PHE A 273 -15.40 -2.07 7.12
CA PHE A 273 -15.63 -3.52 7.13
C PHE A 273 -16.81 -3.98 8.01
N GLY A 274 -17.37 -3.09 8.84
CA GLY A 274 -18.39 -3.46 9.82
C GLY A 274 -19.71 -3.94 9.20
N ASP A 275 -20.06 -3.46 8.01
CA ASP A 275 -21.35 -3.73 7.36
C ASP A 275 -21.54 -5.20 6.96
N ASP A 276 -20.47 -5.89 6.56
CA ASP A 276 -20.46 -7.30 6.16
C ASP A 276 -19.45 -8.15 6.93
N GLY A 277 -18.83 -7.59 7.97
CA GLY A 277 -17.72 -8.22 8.70
C GLY A 277 -16.46 -8.42 7.86
N GLY A 278 -16.30 -7.66 6.77
CA GLY A 278 -15.20 -7.73 5.83
C GLY A 278 -15.18 -9.01 5.01
N ILE A 279 -16.28 -9.77 4.89
CA ILE A 279 -16.27 -11.11 4.27
C ILE A 279 -15.75 -11.09 2.82
N HIS A 280 -15.93 -9.98 2.10
CA HIS A 280 -15.48 -9.80 0.73
C HIS A 280 -14.11 -9.11 0.60
N GLN A 281 -13.48 -8.77 1.73
CA GLN A 281 -12.26 -7.95 1.82
C GLN A 281 -11.20 -8.52 2.76
N LEU A 282 -11.55 -9.53 3.58
CA LEU A 282 -10.65 -10.19 4.52
C LEU A 282 -9.71 -11.13 3.77
N ALA A 283 -8.43 -10.79 3.74
CA ALA A 283 -7.42 -11.62 3.10
C ALA A 283 -7.24 -12.94 3.85
N SER A 284 -7.04 -14.03 3.10
CA SER A 284 -6.45 -15.23 3.69
C SER A 284 -4.97 -14.98 3.97
N THR A 285 -4.50 -15.39 5.14
CA THR A 285 -3.11 -15.19 5.59
C THR A 285 -2.46 -16.52 5.93
N THR A 286 -1.19 -16.69 5.56
CA THR A 286 -0.36 -17.83 5.92
C THR A 286 1.06 -17.37 6.23
N GLY A 287 1.78 -18.08 7.10
CA GLY A 287 3.13 -17.69 7.54
C GLY A 287 3.17 -17.39 9.03
N SER A 288 4.18 -16.61 9.43
CA SER A 288 4.42 -16.21 10.82
C SER A 288 5.21 -14.90 10.89
N ALA A 289 5.21 -14.22 12.04
CA ALA A 289 5.96 -12.98 12.20
C ALA A 289 7.47 -13.16 11.98
N ALA A 290 8.02 -14.34 12.31
CA ALA A 290 9.43 -14.65 12.14
C ALA A 290 9.84 -14.95 10.69
N ALA A 291 8.95 -15.58 9.90
CA ALA A 291 9.22 -15.95 8.51
C ALA A 291 8.68 -14.94 7.49
N GLY A 292 7.78 -14.05 7.92
CA GLY A 292 6.94 -13.24 7.05
C GLY A 292 5.62 -13.94 6.72
N TYR A 293 4.69 -13.16 6.16
CA TYR A 293 3.37 -13.63 5.75
C TYR A 293 3.18 -13.60 4.24
N ALA A 294 2.26 -14.44 3.76
CA ALA A 294 1.60 -14.30 2.48
C ALA A 294 0.11 -14.02 2.72
N ALA A 295 -0.41 -12.97 2.08
CA ALA A 295 -1.81 -12.61 2.05
C ALA A 295 -2.39 -12.78 0.63
N ALA A 296 -3.60 -13.32 0.54
CA ALA A 296 -4.29 -13.53 -0.72
C ALA A 296 -5.76 -13.13 -0.64
N LEU A 297 -6.23 -12.40 -1.66
CA LEU A 297 -7.62 -11.95 -1.80
C LEU A 297 -8.09 -12.06 -3.26
N ASN A 298 -9.32 -12.53 -3.47
CA ASN A 298 -9.99 -12.42 -4.77
C ASN A 298 -10.70 -11.07 -4.83
N VAL A 299 -10.46 -10.32 -5.90
CA VAL A 299 -11.13 -9.05 -6.15
C VAL A 299 -12.10 -9.27 -7.30
N ILE A 300 -13.38 -9.21 -6.97
CA ILE A 300 -14.48 -9.45 -7.92
C ILE A 300 -14.97 -8.09 -8.41
N ILE A 301 -14.92 -7.88 -9.72
CA ILE A 301 -15.31 -6.65 -10.41
C ILE A 301 -16.55 -6.91 -11.24
#